data_AF-A0A671MN20-F1
#
_entry.id   AF-A0A671MN20-F1
#
_cell.length_a   1.000
_cell.length_b   1.000
_cell.length_c   1.000
_cell.angle_alpha   90.00
_cell.angle_beta   90.00
_cell.angle_gamma   90.00
#
_symmetry.space_group_name_H-M   'P 1'
#
loop_
_entity.id
_entity.type
_entity.pdbx_description
1 polymer ?
#
loop_
_entity_poly.entity_id
_entity_poly.type
_entity_poly.pdbx_seq_one_letter_code
_entity_poly.pdbx_strand_id
1 'polypeptide(L)'
;MHQFLSELRRRVRVGVVGGSDLDKIKEQLGDDVIDRVDYVFAENGLVAYRFGQLHSIQSIQAYMGEEVLQDFINFCLNYLSKIKLPKKR
;
A
#
# COMPACT_ATOMS: atom_id res chain seq x y z
N MET A 1 -2.73 -12.29 -19.71
CA MET A 1 -1.90 -12.16 -18.49
C MET A 1 -2.39 -13.06 -17.36
N HIS A 2 -3.67 -13.02 -16.98
CA HIS A 2 -4.20 -13.90 -15.92
C HIS A 2 -3.94 -15.40 -16.13
N GLN A 3 -4.20 -15.94 -17.32
CA GLN A 3 -3.94 -17.36 -17.59
C GLN A 3 -2.47 -17.75 -17.37
N PHE A 4 -1.54 -16.92 -17.82
CA PHE A 4 -0.11 -17.13 -17.63
C PHE A 4 0.27 -17.19 -16.15
N LEU A 5 -0.25 -16.26 -15.32
CA LEU A 5 0.00 -16.25 -13.88
C LEU A 5 -0.60 -17.48 -13.20
N SER A 6 -1.79 -17.92 -13.60
CA SER A 6 -2.42 -19.14 -13.08
C SER A 6 -1.61 -20.40 -13.41
N GLU A 7 -1.07 -20.51 -14.63
CA GLU A 7 -0.20 -21.62 -15.03
C GLU A 7 1.14 -21.59 -14.28
N LEU A 8 1.74 -20.40 -14.11
CA LEU A 8 2.97 -20.19 -13.36
C LEU A 8 2.82 -20.57 -11.88
N ARG A 9 1.68 -20.20 -11.26
CA ARG A 9 1.35 -20.51 -9.87
C ARG A 9 1.37 -22.01 -9.54
N ARG A 10 1.16 -22.87 -10.54
CA ARG A 10 1.26 -24.34 -10.37
C ARG A 10 2.69 -24.83 -10.12
N ARG A 11 3.70 -24.04 -10.46
CA ARG A 11 5.13 -24.42 -10.36
C ARG A 11 5.88 -23.60 -9.32
N VAL A 12 5.51 -22.33 -9.13
CA VAL A 12 6.17 -21.41 -8.21
C VAL A 12 5.14 -20.56 -7.48
N ARG A 13 5.53 -19.95 -6.37
CA ARG A 13 4.69 -18.96 -5.70
C ARG A 13 4.65 -17.67 -6.50
N VAL A 14 3.47 -17.09 -6.63
CA VAL A 14 3.25 -15.82 -7.34
C VAL A 14 2.77 -14.78 -6.35
N GLY A 15 3.33 -13.58 -6.43
CA GLY A 15 2.90 -12.45 -5.61
C GLY A 15 2.82 -11.16 -6.41
N VAL A 16 2.01 -10.22 -5.92
CA VAL A 16 1.86 -8.88 -6.49
C VAL A 16 2.29 -7.86 -5.43
N VAL A 17 3.01 -6.84 -5.86
CA VAL A 17 3.34 -5.68 -5.03
C VAL A 17 2.96 -4.39 -5.75
N GLY A 18 2.33 -3.48 -5.01
CA GLY A 18 1.97 -2.15 -5.51
C GLY A 18 2.12 -1.12 -4.41
N GLY A 19 2.49 0.11 -4.80
CA GLY A 19 2.54 1.24 -3.88
C GLY A 19 1.17 1.84 -3.56
N SER A 20 0.15 1.48 -4.33
CA SER A 20 -1.24 1.89 -4.11
C SER A 20 -1.90 1.06 -3.01
N ASP A 21 -3.06 1.51 -2.57
CA ASP A 21 -3.97 0.71 -1.74
C ASP A 21 -4.46 -0.57 -2.45
N LEU A 22 -5.09 -1.43 -1.67
CA LEU A 22 -5.60 -2.72 -2.13
C LEU A 22 -6.73 -2.57 -3.17
N ASP A 23 -7.58 -1.56 -3.04
CA ASP A 23 -8.73 -1.37 -3.92
C ASP A 23 -8.27 -1.00 -5.34
N LYS A 24 -7.22 -0.20 -5.47
CA LYS A 24 -6.60 0.11 -6.76
C LYS A 24 -5.91 -1.10 -7.38
N ILE A 25 -5.33 -1.99 -6.56
CA ILE A 25 -4.79 -3.27 -7.05
C ILE A 25 -5.92 -4.16 -7.57
N LYS A 26 -7.06 -4.22 -6.88
CA LYS A 26 -8.25 -4.97 -7.34
C LYS A 26 -8.85 -4.38 -8.61
N GLU A 27 -8.92 -3.06 -8.74
CA GLU A 27 -9.37 -2.38 -9.96
C GLU A 27 -8.53 -2.81 -11.19
N GLN A 28 -7.21 -2.93 -11.00
CA GLN A 28 -6.27 -3.26 -12.08
C GLN A 28 -6.19 -4.77 -12.39
N LEU A 29 -6.31 -5.64 -11.39
CA LEU A 29 -6.04 -7.07 -11.51
C LEU A 29 -7.27 -7.97 -11.29
N GLY A 30 -8.41 -7.39 -10.94
CA GLY A 30 -9.65 -8.06 -10.59
C GLY A 30 -9.87 -8.17 -9.08
N ASP A 31 -11.14 -8.17 -8.65
CA ASP A 31 -11.54 -8.25 -7.24
C ASP A 31 -11.06 -9.51 -6.52
N ASP A 32 -10.85 -10.59 -7.28
CA ASP A 32 -10.40 -11.89 -6.78
C ASP A 32 -8.87 -12.07 -6.81
N VAL A 33 -8.11 -10.99 -6.99
CA VAL A 33 -6.63 -11.02 -6.99
C VAL A 33 -6.06 -11.66 -5.72
N ILE A 34 -6.69 -11.41 -4.56
CA ILE A 34 -6.28 -11.94 -3.25
C ILE A 34 -6.29 -13.47 -3.22
N ASP A 35 -7.23 -14.10 -3.95
CA ASP A 35 -7.36 -15.55 -4.03
C ASP A 35 -6.57 -16.14 -5.21
N ARG A 36 -6.33 -15.34 -6.25
CA ARG A 36 -5.64 -15.76 -7.48
C ARG A 36 -4.13 -15.85 -7.36
N VAL A 37 -3.51 -15.10 -6.45
CA VAL A 37 -2.07 -15.18 -6.17
C VAL A 37 -1.80 -15.66 -4.75
N ASP A 38 -0.56 -16.06 -4.46
CA ASP A 38 -0.19 -16.54 -3.14
C ASP A 38 0.05 -15.39 -2.15
N TYR A 39 0.49 -14.23 -2.65
CA TYR A 39 0.79 -13.05 -1.85
C TYR A 39 0.30 -11.76 -2.54
N VAL A 40 -0.31 -10.86 -1.78
CA VAL A 40 -0.63 -9.50 -2.24
C VAL A 40 -0.05 -8.52 -1.26
N PHE A 41 0.79 -7.60 -1.74
CA PHE A 41 1.43 -6.55 -0.97
C PHE A 41 0.93 -5.19 -1.47
N ALA A 42 -0.07 -4.64 -0.79
CA ALA A 42 -0.54 -3.28 -1.00
C ALA A 42 0.28 -2.30 -0.15
N GLU A 43 0.33 -1.04 -0.58
CA GLU A 43 1.11 0.02 0.08
C GLU A 43 2.58 -0.39 0.31
N ASN A 44 3.21 -0.98 -0.71
CA ASN A 44 4.56 -1.54 -0.66
C ASN A 44 4.76 -2.64 0.41
N GLY A 45 3.68 -3.34 0.78
CA GLY A 45 3.69 -4.42 1.76
C GLY A 45 3.36 -4.00 3.18
N LEU A 46 3.00 -2.72 3.41
CA LEU A 46 2.40 -2.29 4.68
C LEU A 46 1.08 -3.02 4.94
N VAL A 47 0.34 -3.37 3.89
CA VAL A 47 -0.80 -4.28 3.97
C VAL A 47 -0.47 -5.54 3.16
N ALA A 48 -0.33 -6.66 3.85
CA ALA A 48 0.06 -7.93 3.24
C ALA A 48 -1.01 -9.01 3.41
N TYR A 49 -1.34 -9.68 2.32
CA TYR A 49 -2.16 -10.89 2.30
C TYR A 49 -1.32 -12.08 1.89
N ARG A 50 -1.61 -13.22 2.51
CA ARG A 50 -1.00 -14.51 2.23
C ARG A 50 -2.08 -15.57 2.14
N PHE A 51 -2.14 -16.26 1.00
CA PHE A 51 -3.13 -17.32 0.73
C PHE A 51 -4.58 -16.88 1.03
N GLY A 52 -4.97 -15.72 0.51
CA GLY A 52 -6.31 -15.16 0.71
C GLY A 52 -6.54 -14.49 2.07
N GLN A 53 -5.63 -14.65 3.04
CA GLN A 53 -5.81 -14.16 4.40
C GLN A 53 -4.95 -12.94 4.68
N LEU A 54 -5.48 -12.01 5.47
CA LEU A 54 -4.71 -10.88 5.97
C LEU A 54 -3.57 -11.41 6.86
N HIS A 55 -2.33 -11.08 6.50
CA HIS A 55 -1.15 -11.54 7.22
C HIS A 55 -0.64 -10.48 8.18
N SER A 56 -0.53 -9.23 7.71
CA SER A 56 0.01 -8.12 8.49
C SER A 56 -0.48 -6.78 7.97
N ILE A 57 -0.63 -5.84 8.91
CA ILE A 57 -0.87 -4.43 8.64
C ILE A 57 0.15 -3.62 9.43
N GLN A 58 0.73 -2.61 8.81
CA GLN A 58 1.61 -1.64 9.46
C GLN A 58 1.18 -0.22 9.08
N SER A 59 1.29 0.71 10.03
CA SER A 59 1.08 2.13 9.80
C SER A 59 2.29 2.92 10.29
N ILE A 60 2.49 4.11 9.71
CA ILE A 60 3.58 4.99 10.15
C ILE A 60 3.42 5.40 11.63
N GLN A 61 2.18 5.52 12.12
CA GLN A 61 1.89 5.84 13.52
C GLN A 61 2.28 4.71 14.47
N ALA A 62 1.94 3.46 14.13
CA ALA A 62 2.34 2.32 14.94
C ALA A 62 3.86 2.13 14.97
N TYR A 63 4.57 2.52 13.90
CA TYR A 63 6.03 2.43 13.82
C TYR A 63 6.77 3.59 14.51
N MET A 64 6.32 4.84 14.30
CA MET A 64 7.03 6.04 14.78
C MET A 64 6.51 6.57 16.11
N GLY A 65 5.28 6.23 16.49
CA GLY A 65 4.60 6.79 17.66
C GLY A 65 3.96 8.15 17.38
N GLU A 66 3.01 8.51 18.24
CA GLU A 66 2.19 9.71 18.09
C GLU A 66 2.98 11.01 18.28
N GLU A 67 3.86 11.06 19.28
CA GLU A 67 4.62 12.27 19.64
C GLU A 67 5.50 12.75 18.46
N VAL A 68 6.29 11.84 17.90
CA VAL A 68 7.16 12.13 16.75
C VAL A 68 6.36 12.55 15.52
N LEU A 69 5.22 11.89 15.28
CA LEU A 69 4.37 12.26 14.14
C LEU A 69 3.73 13.62 14.32
N GLN A 70 3.24 13.96 15.51
CA GLN A 70 2.69 15.28 15.79
C GLN A 70 3.74 16.37 15.58
N ASP A 71 4.96 16.18 16.09
CA ASP A 71 6.05 17.14 15.89
C ASP A 71 6.35 17.36 14.41
N PHE A 72 6.45 16.28 13.64
CA PHE A 72 6.68 16.36 12.20
C PHE A 72 5.54 17.05 11.44
N ILE A 73 4.29 16.69 11.74
CA ILE A 73 3.10 17.28 11.11
C ILE A 73 3.00 18.77 11.46
N ASN A 74 3.19 19.14 12.73
CA ASN A 74 3.16 20.52 13.19
C ASN A 74 4.25 21.36 12.51
N PHE A 75 5.45 20.81 12.36
CA PHE A 75 6.53 21.45 11.60
C PHE A 75 6.11 21.72 10.15
N CYS A 76 5.60 20.69 9.45
CA CYS A 76 5.18 20.82 8.05
C CYS A 76 4.06 21.84 7.87
N LEU A 77 3.03 21.81 8.71
CA LEU A 77 1.90 22.76 8.66
C LEU A 77 2.35 24.20 8.91
N ASN A 78 3.18 24.42 9.93
CA ASN A 78 3.75 25.74 10.22
C ASN A 78 4.61 26.24 9.05
N TYR A 79 5.44 25.38 8.45
CA TYR A 79 6.24 25.72 7.28
C TYR A 79 5.34 26.13 6.10
N LEU A 80 4.37 25.27 5.74
CA LEU A 80 3.42 25.53 4.65
C LEU A 80 2.63 26.83 4.84
N SER A 81 2.24 27.16 6.08
CA SER A 81 1.50 28.40 6.38
C SER A 81 2.26 29.69 6.03
N LYS A 82 3.59 29.63 6.06
CA LYS A 82 4.50 30.75 5.80
C LYS A 82 4.98 30.82 4.36
N ILE A 83 4.69 29.81 3.54
CA ILE A 83 5.11 29.79 2.13
C ILE A 83 4.39 30.89 1.35
N LYS A 84 5.17 31.66 0.59
CA LYS A 84 4.66 32.59 -0.43
C LYS A 84 4.47 31.82 -1.74
N LEU A 85 3.21 31.56 -2.10
CA LEU A 85 2.88 30.93 -3.37
C LEU A 85 3.03 31.91 -4.54
N PRO A 86 3.48 31.45 -5.73
CA PRO A 86 3.58 32.28 -6.93
C PRO A 86 2.25 32.92 -7.33
N LYS A 87 1.14 32.21 -7.12
CA LYS A 87 -0.23 32.71 -7.24
C LYS A 87 -1.05 32.14 -6.10
N LYS A 88 -1.66 33.03 -5.29
CA LYS A 88 -2.42 32.65 -4.08
C LYS A 88 -3.93 32.69 -4.28
N ARG A 89 -4.40 33.44 -5.30
CA ARG A 89 -5.78 33.55 -5.77
C ARG A 89 -5.75 33.75 -7.29
#